data_AF-A0A0T6BD96-F1
#
_entry.id   AF-A0A0T6BD96-F1
#
_cell.length_a   1.000
_cell.length_b   1.000
_cell.length_c   1.000
_cell.angle_alpha   90.00
_cell.angle_beta   90.00
_cell.angle_gamma   90.00
#
_symmetry.space_group_name_H-M   'P 1'
#
loop_
_entity.id
_entity.type
_entity.pdbx_description
1 polymer ?
#
loop_
_entity_poly.entity_id
_entity_poly.type
_entity_poly.pdbx_seq_one_letter_code
_entity_poly.pdbx_strand_id
1 'polypeptide(L)'
;MMSRASLLSGQQYRNLLALSARATATSPVSSAAATSDECSAVKRPVRQEPGKVRLGFIPEEWFTLFYKKTGVTGPYVFGVTLSTYLVSKEIYVMEHEYYSGLSMLILCIVAVKKLGPVLSKALDKQIDEYDAQWNEGRDSEKNVLQEQ
;
A
#
# COMPACT_ATOMS: atom_id res chain seq x y z
N MET A 1 9.43 -36.81 -25.18
CA MET A 1 9.47 -35.53 -25.93
C MET A 1 8.99 -34.43 -25.00
N MET A 2 9.86 -33.51 -24.58
CA MET A 2 9.54 -32.18 -23.98
C MET A 2 10.84 -31.48 -23.60
N SER A 3 11.65 -31.11 -24.61
CA SER A 3 12.90 -30.35 -24.43
C SER A 3 13.03 -29.26 -25.49
N ARG A 4 12.00 -28.42 -25.64
CA ARG A 4 12.01 -27.24 -26.52
C ARG A 4 11.34 -25.98 -25.93
N ALA A 5 10.82 -26.03 -24.70
CA ALA A 5 10.14 -24.88 -24.09
C ALA A 5 11.05 -24.00 -23.21
N SER A 6 12.25 -24.45 -22.82
CA SER A 6 13.11 -23.70 -21.88
C SER A 6 14.06 -22.69 -22.51
N LEU A 7 14.13 -22.61 -23.85
CA LEU A 7 15.06 -21.71 -24.54
C LEU A 7 14.43 -20.37 -24.97
N LEU A 8 13.13 -20.16 -24.77
CA LEU A 8 12.47 -18.89 -25.13
C LEU A 8 12.34 -17.88 -23.98
N SER A 9 12.68 -18.24 -22.73
CA SER A 9 12.53 -17.34 -21.58
C SER A 9 13.73 -16.40 -21.35
N GLY A 10 14.79 -16.51 -22.14
CA GLY A 10 16.02 -15.73 -21.98
C GLY A 10 16.05 -14.37 -22.71
N GLN A 11 15.09 -14.08 -23.60
CA GLN A 11 15.10 -12.85 -24.42
C GLN A 11 14.39 -11.65 -23.78
N GLN A 12 13.64 -11.82 -22.69
CA GLN A 12 12.85 -10.73 -22.10
C GLN A 12 13.65 -9.77 -21.19
N TYR A 13 14.87 -10.12 -20.77
CA TYR A 13 15.66 -9.26 -19.88
C TYR A 13 16.45 -8.15 -20.57
N ARG A 14 16.49 -8.11 -21.92
CA ARG A 14 17.22 -7.07 -22.66
C ARG A 14 16.46 -5.74 -22.81
N ASN A 15 15.15 -5.72 -22.58
CA ASN A 15 14.34 -4.50 -22.74
C ASN A 15 14.39 -3.55 -21.53
N LEU A 16 15.05 -3.94 -20.43
CA LEU A 16 15.13 -3.13 -19.20
C LEU A 16 16.34 -2.17 -19.14
N LEU A 17 17.23 -2.19 -20.13
CA LEU A 17 18.46 -1.36 -20.13
C LEU A 17 18.47 -0.21 -21.17
N ALA A 18 17.39 -0.01 -21.93
CA ALA A 18 17.37 0.94 -23.06
C ALA A 18 16.39 2.11 -22.89
N LEU A 19 16.21 2.64 -21.67
CA LEU A 19 15.42 3.87 -21.47
C LEU A 19 16.10 4.85 -20.50
N SER A 20 17.38 5.09 -20.76
CA SER A 20 18.12 6.25 -20.24
C SER A 20 18.53 7.11 -21.44
N ALA A 21 17.61 7.94 -21.92
CA ALA A 21 17.91 9.00 -22.88
C ALA A 21 17.12 10.25 -22.49
N ARG A 22 17.72 11.04 -21.60
CA ARG A 22 17.36 12.45 -21.39
C ARG A 22 17.84 13.21 -22.62
N ALA A 23 16.96 13.50 -23.57
CA ALA A 23 17.24 14.37 -24.71
C ALA A 23 16.72 15.79 -24.42
N THR A 24 17.62 16.68 -24.01
CA THR A 24 17.46 18.12 -24.14
C THR A 24 17.71 18.48 -25.61
N ALA A 25 16.65 18.76 -26.38
CA ALA A 25 16.80 19.34 -27.71
C ALA A 25 15.60 20.25 -28.04
N THR A 26 15.84 21.55 -27.96
CA THR A 26 15.00 22.60 -28.55
C THR A 26 15.15 22.56 -30.06
N SER A 27 14.13 22.13 -30.80
CA SER A 27 14.03 22.39 -32.24
C SER A 27 12.57 22.49 -32.69
N PRO A 28 12.24 23.35 -33.67
CA PRO A 28 10.87 23.77 -33.99
C PRO A 28 10.04 22.73 -34.76
N VAL A 29 10.52 21.49 -34.88
CA VAL A 29 9.82 20.39 -35.59
C VAL A 29 8.73 19.74 -34.71
N SER A 30 8.74 19.99 -33.40
CA SER A 30 7.81 19.37 -32.44
C SER A 30 6.36 19.88 -32.53
N SER A 31 6.10 21.02 -33.16
CA SER A 31 4.73 21.58 -33.23
C SER A 31 3.79 20.80 -34.15
N ALA A 32 4.32 20.04 -35.13
CA ALA A 32 3.52 19.20 -36.03
C ALA A 32 3.34 17.76 -35.53
N ALA A 33 4.07 17.36 -34.48
CA ALA A 33 3.95 16.05 -33.84
C ALA A 33 2.99 16.05 -32.63
N ALA A 34 2.28 17.16 -32.40
CA ALA A 34 1.30 17.29 -31.31
C ALA A 34 -0.02 16.53 -31.58
N THR A 35 -0.13 15.78 -32.68
CA THR A 35 -1.30 14.98 -33.03
C THR A 35 -0.95 13.51 -33.27
N SER A 36 -0.25 12.86 -32.35
CA SER A 36 -0.25 11.40 -32.28
C SER A 36 0.37 10.90 -30.98
N ASP A 37 -0.44 10.15 -30.24
CA ASP A 37 -0.11 9.34 -29.08
C ASP A 37 0.45 10.06 -27.85
N GLU A 38 -0.42 10.15 -26.85
CA GLU A 38 -0.09 10.12 -25.43
C GLU A 38 1.23 9.37 -25.22
N CYS A 39 2.33 10.12 -25.07
CA CYS A 39 3.53 9.61 -24.45
C CYS A 39 3.06 9.08 -23.10
N SER A 40 2.89 7.76 -22.99
CA SER A 40 2.49 7.08 -21.77
C SER A 40 3.66 7.20 -20.79
N ALA A 41 3.85 8.41 -20.29
CA ALA A 41 4.70 8.72 -19.18
C ALA A 41 4.22 7.80 -18.07
N VAL A 42 5.11 6.94 -17.58
CA VAL A 42 4.83 5.98 -16.52
C VAL A 42 4.14 6.74 -15.39
N LYS A 43 2.81 6.61 -15.32
CA LYS A 43 1.99 7.33 -14.35
C LYS A 43 2.48 6.84 -12.98
N ARG A 44 2.88 7.79 -12.12
CA ARG A 44 3.29 7.41 -10.76
C ARG A 44 2.18 6.55 -10.16
N PRO A 45 2.52 5.42 -9.52
CA PRO A 45 1.52 4.57 -8.90
C PRO A 45 0.73 5.42 -7.91
N VAL A 46 -0.57 5.48 -8.13
CA VAL A 46 -1.50 6.16 -7.21
C VAL A 46 -1.52 5.37 -5.92
N ARG A 47 -1.55 6.08 -4.79
CA ARG A 47 -1.64 5.49 -3.46
C ARG A 47 -2.80 4.50 -3.42
N GLN A 48 -2.51 3.26 -3.09
CA GLN A 48 -3.52 2.22 -2.92
C GLN A 48 -4.10 2.30 -1.50
N GLU A 49 -5.37 1.93 -1.36
CA GLU A 49 -5.99 1.74 -0.05
C GLU A 49 -5.25 0.64 0.73
N PRO A 50 -5.03 0.82 2.04
CA PRO A 50 -4.35 -0.19 2.83
C PRO A 50 -5.20 -1.47 2.89
N GLY A 51 -4.52 -2.62 2.84
CA GLY A 51 -5.17 -3.93 2.99
C GLY A 51 -5.90 -4.04 4.33
N LYS A 52 -7.03 -4.74 4.34
CA LYS A 52 -7.87 -4.87 5.54
C LYS A 52 -7.19 -5.74 6.60
N VAL A 53 -7.10 -5.20 7.82
CA VAL A 53 -6.48 -5.85 8.98
C VAL A 53 -7.54 -6.11 10.04
N ARG A 54 -7.58 -7.32 10.58
CA ARG A 54 -8.44 -7.71 11.71
C ARG A 54 -7.62 -7.74 13.00
N LEU A 55 -8.26 -7.41 14.12
CA LEU A 55 -7.65 -7.38 15.46
C LEU A 55 -6.46 -6.41 15.59
N GLY A 56 -6.29 -5.49 14.65
CA GLY A 56 -5.25 -4.45 14.66
C GLY A 56 -3.89 -4.85 14.09
N PHE A 57 -3.59 -6.15 13.96
CA PHE A 57 -2.29 -6.60 13.43
C PHE A 57 -2.33 -7.81 12.48
N ILE A 58 -3.42 -8.58 12.42
CA ILE A 58 -3.51 -9.75 11.51
C ILE A 58 -4.18 -9.34 10.19
N PRO A 59 -3.52 -9.50 9.04
CA PRO A 59 -4.12 -9.19 7.74
C PRO A 59 -5.27 -10.15 7.39
N GLU A 60 -6.26 -9.67 6.65
CA GLU A 60 -7.42 -10.48 6.23
C GLU A 60 -7.03 -11.70 5.40
N GLU A 61 -5.92 -11.65 4.67
CA GLU A 61 -5.40 -12.77 3.89
C GLU A 61 -5.16 -14.04 4.73
N TRP A 62 -4.74 -13.88 5.99
CA TRP A 62 -4.61 -15.02 6.90
C TRP A 62 -5.96 -15.68 7.16
N PHE A 63 -7.02 -14.89 7.36
CA PHE A 63 -8.37 -15.42 7.56
C PHE A 63 -8.89 -16.10 6.29
N THR A 64 -8.66 -15.51 5.11
CA THR A 64 -9.05 -16.09 3.82
C THR A 64 -8.43 -17.48 3.57
N LEU A 65 -7.19 -17.70 4.03
CA LEU A 65 -6.54 -19.02 3.93
C LEU A 65 -7.28 -20.09 4.75
N PHE A 66 -7.66 -19.77 5.99
CA PHE A 66 -8.42 -20.69 6.84
C PHE A 66 -9.85 -20.89 6.36
N TYR A 67 -10.50 -19.90 5.75
CA TYR A 67 -11.91 -19.99 5.34
C TYR A 67 -12.18 -21.15 4.38
N LYS A 68 -11.24 -21.45 3.50
CA LYS A 68 -11.35 -22.59 2.55
C LYS A 68 -11.35 -23.96 3.24
N LYS A 69 -10.86 -24.06 4.48
CA LYS A 69 -10.65 -25.34 5.19
C LYS A 69 -11.50 -25.47 6.44
N THR A 70 -11.56 -24.43 7.26
CA THR A 70 -12.15 -24.44 8.60
C THR A 70 -13.24 -23.38 8.78
N GLY A 71 -13.61 -22.67 7.71
CA GLY A 71 -14.66 -21.65 7.73
C GLY A 71 -14.29 -20.41 8.54
N VAL A 72 -15.28 -19.58 8.85
CA VAL A 72 -15.08 -18.27 9.48
C VAL A 72 -14.55 -18.39 10.92
N THR A 73 -14.92 -19.46 11.62
CA THR A 73 -14.53 -19.73 13.01
C THR A 73 -13.11 -20.26 13.14
N GLY A 74 -12.55 -20.85 12.09
CA GLY A 74 -11.23 -21.49 12.08
C GLY A 74 -10.10 -20.64 12.65
N PRO A 75 -9.85 -19.41 12.13
CA PRO A 75 -8.81 -18.52 12.64
C PRO A 75 -8.93 -18.18 14.12
N TYR A 76 -10.16 -18.01 14.60
CA TYR A 76 -10.43 -17.63 15.99
C TYR A 76 -10.17 -18.80 16.94
N VAL A 77 -10.65 -20.00 16.58
CA VAL A 77 -10.38 -21.21 17.35
C VAL A 77 -8.89 -21.53 17.32
N PHE A 78 -8.21 -21.36 16.18
CA PHE A 78 -6.76 -21.51 16.08
C PHE A 78 -6.01 -20.54 17.00
N GLY A 79 -6.39 -19.26 17.02
CA GLY A 79 -5.79 -18.26 17.89
C GLY A 79 -5.95 -18.60 19.39
N VAL A 80 -7.15 -18.99 19.81
CA VAL A 80 -7.41 -19.40 21.20
C VAL A 80 -6.63 -20.66 21.56
N THR A 81 -6.71 -21.71 20.73
CA THR A 81 -6.04 -22.99 21.01
C THR A 81 -4.51 -22.85 21.04
N LEU A 82 -3.93 -22.07 20.12
CA LEU A 82 -2.50 -21.77 20.12
C LEU A 82 -2.09 -20.99 21.38
N SER A 83 -2.90 -20.01 21.80
CA SER A 83 -2.62 -19.23 23.02
C SER A 83 -2.67 -20.10 24.27
N THR A 84 -3.70 -20.94 24.40
CA THR A 84 -3.81 -21.90 25.51
C THR A 84 -2.65 -22.90 25.50
N TYR A 85 -2.22 -23.37 24.33
CA TYR A 85 -1.07 -24.25 24.20
C TYR A 85 0.24 -23.59 24.68
N LEU A 86 0.49 -22.34 24.28
CA LEU A 86 1.68 -21.59 24.69
C LEU A 86 1.76 -21.39 26.21
N VAL A 87 0.61 -21.10 26.84
CA VAL A 87 0.49 -20.99 28.30
C VAL A 87 0.68 -22.35 28.96
N SER A 88 0.03 -23.41 28.45
CA SER A 88 0.14 -24.76 29.00
C SER A 88 1.54 -25.37 28.87
N LYS A 89 2.33 -24.95 27.88
CA LYS A 89 3.71 -25.39 27.67
C LYS A 89 4.75 -24.46 28.29
N GLU A 90 4.31 -23.44 29.04
CA GLU A 90 5.19 -22.46 29.68
C GLU A 90 6.18 -21.80 28.69
N ILE A 91 5.86 -21.82 27.39
CA ILE A 91 6.60 -21.08 26.36
C ILE A 91 6.29 -19.58 26.53
N TYR A 92 5.09 -19.29 27.03
CA TYR A 92 4.66 -17.96 27.41
C TYR A 92 4.43 -17.92 28.93
N VAL A 93 5.49 -17.57 29.67
CA VAL A 93 5.49 -17.55 31.14
C VAL A 93 4.87 -16.25 31.66
N MET A 94 3.87 -16.37 32.54
CA MET A 94 3.17 -15.22 33.13
C MET A 94 3.92 -14.66 34.35
N GLU A 95 5.13 -14.13 34.13
CA GLU A 95 5.91 -13.47 35.17
C GLU A 95 5.46 -12.01 35.42
N HIS A 96 6.14 -11.31 36.33
CA HIS A 96 5.84 -9.90 36.63
C HIS A 96 5.87 -8.98 35.40
N GLU A 97 6.80 -9.22 34.48
CA GLU A 97 6.90 -8.43 33.23
C GLU A 97 5.72 -8.65 32.28
N TYR A 98 5.08 -9.83 32.32
CA TYR A 98 3.92 -10.12 31.48
C TYR A 98 2.75 -9.17 31.80
N TYR A 99 2.48 -8.95 33.09
CA TYR A 99 1.40 -8.06 33.53
C TYR A 99 1.70 -6.59 33.20
N SER A 100 2.97 -6.18 33.30
CA SER A 100 3.43 -4.87 32.85
C SER A 100 3.16 -4.68 31.35
N GLY A 101 3.57 -5.64 30.52
CA GLY A 101 3.32 -5.64 29.08
C GLY A 101 1.83 -5.63 28.72
N LEU A 102 1.01 -6.39 29.44
CA LEU A 102 -0.45 -6.42 29.24
C LEU A 102 -1.08 -5.06 29.53
N SER A 103 -0.67 -4.39 30.61
CA SER A 103 -1.16 -3.05 30.95
C SER A 103 -0.81 -2.02 29.88
N MET A 104 0.42 -2.08 29.36
CA MET A 104 0.88 -1.21 28.27
C MET A 104 0.11 -1.47 26.97
N LEU A 105 -0.16 -2.75 26.65
CA LEU A 105 -0.95 -3.13 25.47
C LEU A 105 -2.39 -2.59 25.55
N ILE A 106 -3.03 -2.68 26.71
CA ILE A 106 -4.38 -2.12 26.93
C ILE A 106 -4.37 -0.60 26.71
N LEU A 107 -3.37 0.09 27.27
CA LEU A 107 -3.21 1.53 27.11
C LEU A 107 -3.04 1.91 25.62
N CYS A 108 -2.20 1.18 24.88
CA CYS A 108 -2.02 1.39 23.44
C CYS A 108 -3.34 1.20 22.67
N ILE A 109 -4.14 0.17 22.99
CA ILE A 109 -5.44 -0.07 22.34
C ILE A 109 -6.40 1.10 22.60
N VAL A 110 -6.44 1.60 23.84
CA VAL A 110 -7.28 2.74 24.21
C VAL A 110 -6.82 4.00 23.48
N ALA A 111 -5.51 4.25 23.45
CA ALA A 111 -4.92 5.40 22.76
C ALA A 111 -5.27 5.38 21.27
N VAL A 112 -5.08 4.26 20.57
CA VAL A 112 -5.42 4.13 19.14
C VAL A 112 -6.92 4.34 18.90
N LYS A 113 -7.79 3.77 19.74
CA LYS A 113 -9.25 3.91 19.57
C LYS A 113 -9.76 5.33 19.84
N LYS A 114 -9.13 6.08 20.75
CA LYS A 114 -9.58 7.43 21.14
C LYS A 114 -8.93 8.53 20.31
N LEU A 115 -7.62 8.42 20.05
CA LEU A 115 -6.85 9.42 19.31
C LEU A 115 -6.87 9.17 17.80
N GLY A 116 -7.09 7.93 17.37
CA GLY A 116 -7.09 7.56 15.95
C GLY A 116 -8.03 8.41 15.08
N PRO A 117 -9.33 8.55 15.41
CA PRO A 117 -10.27 9.31 14.58
C PRO A 117 -9.99 10.81 14.52
N VAL A 118 -9.40 11.38 15.57
CA VAL A 118 -9.06 12.81 15.61
C VAL A 118 -7.81 13.05 14.76
N LEU A 119 -6.81 12.18 14.90
CA LEU A 119 -5.57 12.27 14.16
C LEU A 119 -5.78 12.02 12.67
N SER A 120 -6.62 11.05 12.28
CA SER A 120 -6.92 10.79 10.86
C SER A 120 -7.56 12.00 10.20
N LYS A 121 -8.57 12.60 10.81
CA LYS A 121 -9.24 13.80 10.28
C LYS A 121 -8.30 15.00 10.12
N ALA A 122 -7.37 15.17 11.07
CA ALA A 122 -6.39 16.25 11.00
C ALA A 122 -5.41 16.05 9.84
N LEU A 123 -4.96 14.81 9.61
CA LEU A 123 -4.06 14.47 8.51
C LEU A 123 -4.76 14.52 7.15
N ASP A 124 -6.00 14.02 7.06
CA ASP A 124 -6.80 14.07 5.83
C ASP A 124 -7.02 15.53 5.39
N LYS A 125 -7.35 16.42 6.33
CA LYS A 125 -7.50 17.85 6.05
C LYS A 125 -6.23 18.51 5.47
N GLN A 126 -5.05 18.13 5.98
CA GLN A 126 -3.78 18.68 5.47
C GLN A 126 -3.48 18.21 4.05
N ILE A 127 -3.85 16.98 3.71
CA ILE A 127 -3.71 16.45 2.35
C ILE A 127 -4.68 17.17 1.41
N ASP A 128 -5.94 17.34 1.82
CA ASP A 128 -6.96 18.03 1.02
C ASP A 128 -6.56 19.50 0.72
N GLU A 129 -5.99 20.20 1.70
CA GLU A 129 -5.50 21.58 1.54
C GLU A 129 -4.31 21.64 0.56
N TYR A 130 -3.40 20.67 0.64
CA TYR A 130 -2.26 20.55 -0.26
C TYR A 130 -2.69 20.26 -1.72
N ASP A 131 -3.63 19.35 -1.91
CA ASP A 131 -4.18 19.02 -3.22
C ASP A 131 -4.99 20.18 -3.81
N ALA A 132 -5.72 20.93 -2.96
CA ALA A 132 -6.43 22.14 -3.40
C ALA A 132 -5.47 23.22 -3.90
N GLN A 133 -4.39 23.50 -3.16
CA GLN A 133 -3.37 24.48 -3.55
C GLN A 133 -2.73 24.15 -4.89
N TRP A 134 -2.40 22.87 -5.13
CA TRP A 134 -1.83 22.45 -6.42
C TRP A 134 -2.83 22.53 -7.58
N ASN A 135 -4.09 22.20 -7.34
CA ASN A 135 -5.13 22.31 -8.37
C ASN A 135 -5.41 23.77 -8.72
N GLU A 136 -5.42 24.69 -7.75
CA GLU A 136 -5.58 26.13 -7.99
C GLU A 136 -4.44 26.68 -8.86
N GLY A 137 -3.18 26.30 -8.59
CA GLY A 137 -2.03 26.66 -9.42
C GLY A 137 -2.18 26.15 -10.87
N ARG A 138 -2.64 24.91 -11.05
CA ARG A 138 -2.88 24.33 -12.38
C ARG A 138 -4.06 24.99 -13.11
N ASP A 139 -5.12 25.35 -12.40
CA ASP A 139 -6.32 25.95 -13.01
C ASP A 139 -6.07 27.42 -13.36
N SER A 140 -5.29 28.15 -12.57
CA SER A 140 -4.85 29.50 -12.92
C SER A 140 -3.99 29.53 -14.19
N GLU A 141 -3.06 28.58 -14.35
CA GLU A 141 -2.26 28.43 -15.58
C GLU A 141 -3.16 28.15 -16.81
N LYS A 142 -4.14 27.26 -16.67
CA LYS A 142 -5.10 26.95 -17.75
C LYS A 142 -5.91 28.17 -18.17
N ASN A 143 -6.36 28.98 -17.22
CA ASN A 143 -7.14 30.20 -17.52
C ASN A 143 -6.28 31.23 -18.28
N VAL A 144 -5.04 31.46 -17.85
CA VAL A 144 -4.12 32.38 -18.54
C VAL A 144 -3.85 31.96 -19.98
N LEU A 145 -3.71 30.65 -20.24
CA LEU A 145 -3.49 30.12 -21.58
C LEU A 145 -4.73 30.18 -22.48
N GLN A 146 -5.95 30.21 -21.91
CA GLN A 146 -7.20 30.34 -22.68
C GLN A 146 -7.53 31.78 -23.06
N GLU A 147 -7.02 32.76 -22.29
CA GLU A 147 -7.20 34.19 -22.55
C GLU A 147 -6.21 34.75 -23.59
N GLN A 148 -5.12 34.03 -23.91
CA GLN A 148 -4.18 34.36 -24.99
C GLN A 148 -4.62 33.81 -26.34
#